data_AF-A0A3B9ZCA1-F1
#
_entry.id   AF-A0A3B9ZCA1-F1
#
_cell.length_a   1.000
_cell.length_b   1.000
_cell.length_c   1.000
_cell.angle_alpha   90.00
_cell.angle_beta   90.00
_cell.angle_gamma   90.00
#
_symmetry.space_group_name_H-M   'P 1'
#
loop_
_entity.id
_entity.type
_entity.pdbx_description
1 polymer ?
#
loop_
_entity_poly.entity_id
_entity_poly.type
_entity_poly.pdbx_seq_one_letter_code
_entity_poly.pdbx_strand_id
1 'polypeptide(L)'
;MGVYVYCIKEDCRYQSAIKGSEFENEWFSLAKNGLITIKGTHYKGYAWDGCSPKVKIKDLYLGIMEGVLNFDTGYSKTYYASLVHDVLYQFSQELKSFIRRKDVDREFYTILKRDDFRFAFLYYLAVRLFGWIFWYA
;
A
#
# COMPACT_ATOMS: atom_id res chain seq x y z
N MET A 1 4.37 -0.70 18.26
CA MET A 1 3.09 -1.33 17.88
C MET A 1 2.41 -0.41 16.89
N GLY A 2 2.32 -0.83 15.63
CA GLY A 2 1.59 -0.10 14.59
C GLY A 2 0.10 -0.07 14.91
N VAL A 3 -0.59 0.97 14.47
CA VAL A 3 -2.05 1.09 14.61
C VAL A 3 -2.64 0.79 13.24
N TYR A 4 -3.20 -0.41 13.10
CA TYR A 4 -3.96 -0.81 11.91
C TYR A 4 -5.21 0.05 11.79
N VAL A 5 -5.36 0.74 10.67
CA VAL A 5 -6.48 1.68 10.42
C VAL A 5 -7.57 1.03 9.60
N TYR A 6 -7.18 0.15 8.69
CA TYR A 6 -8.07 -0.48 7.74
C TYR A 6 -7.97 -1.99 7.83
N CYS A 7 -9.06 -2.66 7.45
CA CYS A 7 -9.12 -4.10 7.34
C CYS A 7 -10.08 -4.49 6.20
N ILE A 8 -9.66 -5.42 5.35
CA ILE A 8 -10.52 -6.08 4.35
C ILE A 8 -10.83 -7.50 4.79
N LYS A 9 -12.07 -7.94 4.56
CA LYS A 9 -12.55 -9.32 4.80
C LYS A 9 -12.77 -10.10 3.52
N GLU A 10 -12.74 -9.40 2.40
CA GLU A 10 -12.90 -9.95 1.06
C GLU A 10 -11.59 -9.74 0.30
N ASP A 11 -11.36 -10.59 -0.70
CA ASP A 11 -10.16 -10.48 -1.51
C ASP A 11 -10.19 -9.22 -2.36
N CYS A 12 -9.12 -8.42 -2.28
CA CYS A 12 -8.97 -7.23 -3.09
C CYS A 12 -8.08 -7.55 -4.29
N ARG A 13 -8.58 -7.29 -5.51
CA ARG A 13 -7.82 -7.47 -6.75
C ARG A 13 -7.43 -6.13 -7.33
N TYR A 14 -6.16 -5.99 -7.69
CA TYR A 14 -5.61 -4.78 -8.28
C TYR A 14 -4.69 -5.11 -9.45
N GLN A 15 -4.93 -4.46 -10.59
CA GLN A 15 -4.07 -4.62 -11.77
C GLN A 15 -2.90 -3.64 -11.69
N SER A 16 -1.71 -4.16 -11.39
CA SER A 16 -0.49 -3.35 -11.28
C SER A 16 0.28 -3.25 -12.60
N ALA A 17 1.20 -2.29 -12.68
CA ALA A 17 2.19 -2.21 -13.75
C ALA A 17 3.42 -3.12 -13.49
N ILE A 18 3.56 -3.69 -12.29
CA ILE A 18 4.63 -4.63 -11.94
C ILE A 18 4.32 -5.97 -12.60
N LYS A 19 5.11 -6.36 -13.61
CA LYS A 19 4.88 -7.56 -14.43
C LYS A 19 6.14 -8.41 -14.56
N GLY A 20 5.97 -9.66 -15.00
CA GLY A 20 7.07 -10.57 -15.31
C GLY A 20 7.55 -11.42 -14.13
N SER A 21 7.09 -11.12 -12.92
CA SER A 21 7.36 -11.90 -11.71
C SER A 21 6.07 -12.56 -11.22
N GLU A 22 6.22 -13.71 -10.56
CA GLU A 22 5.13 -14.45 -9.94
C GLU A 22 5.48 -14.73 -8.49
N PHE A 23 4.53 -14.53 -7.60
CA PHE A 23 4.70 -14.75 -6.17
C PHE A 23 3.35 -15.10 -5.53
N GLU A 24 3.35 -15.98 -4.55
CA GLU A 24 2.15 -16.29 -3.77
C GLU A 24 2.52 -16.70 -2.35
N ASN A 25 1.82 -16.12 -1.38
CA ASN A 25 1.81 -16.57 0.00
C ASN A 25 0.35 -16.59 0.53
N GLU A 26 0.19 -16.78 1.85
CA GLU A 26 -1.13 -16.86 2.49
C GLU A 26 -1.90 -15.51 2.52
N TRP A 27 -1.21 -14.38 2.38
CA TRP A 27 -1.76 -13.03 2.50
C TRP A 27 -1.95 -12.31 1.17
N PHE A 28 -1.13 -12.60 0.16
CA PHE A 28 -1.32 -12.04 -1.19
C PHE A 28 -0.67 -12.91 -2.28
N SER A 29 -1.06 -12.63 -3.52
CA SER A 29 -0.41 -13.17 -4.72
C SER A 29 -0.18 -12.09 -5.76
N LEU A 30 0.86 -12.28 -6.58
CA LEU A 30 1.21 -11.50 -7.76
C LEU A 30 1.33 -12.47 -8.93
N ALA A 31 0.45 -12.34 -9.92
CA ALA A 31 0.54 -13.11 -11.15
C ALA A 31 1.48 -12.44 -12.18
N LYS A 32 2.01 -13.21 -13.14
CA LYS A 32 2.94 -12.72 -14.18
C LYS A 32 2.42 -11.53 -15.00
N ASN A 33 1.10 -11.43 -15.16
CA ASN A 33 0.43 -10.34 -15.85
C ASN A 33 0.29 -9.05 -15.02
N GLY A 34 0.74 -9.06 -13.77
CA GLY A 34 0.70 -7.95 -12.82
C GLY A 34 -0.58 -7.86 -11.99
N LEU A 35 -1.45 -8.87 -12.03
CA LEU A 35 -2.60 -8.95 -11.14
C LEU A 35 -2.13 -9.24 -9.71
N ILE A 36 -2.35 -8.29 -8.81
CA ILE A 36 -2.16 -8.45 -7.37
C ILE A 36 -3.50 -8.86 -6.77
N THR A 37 -3.51 -9.93 -5.97
CA THR A 37 -4.66 -10.35 -5.17
C THR A 37 -4.27 -10.35 -3.70
N ILE A 38 -4.89 -9.48 -2.91
CA ILE A 38 -4.69 -9.43 -1.47
C ILE A 38 -5.80 -10.26 -0.84
N LYS A 39 -5.41 -11.30 -0.10
CA LYS A 39 -6.29 -12.36 0.40
C LYS A 39 -6.99 -11.93 1.69
N GLY A 40 -7.92 -10.99 1.59
CA GLY A 40 -8.72 -10.53 2.72
C GLY A 40 -9.61 -11.61 3.33
N THR A 41 -9.91 -12.68 2.58
CA THR A 41 -10.65 -13.83 3.11
C THR A 41 -9.81 -14.74 4.03
N HIS A 42 -8.48 -14.57 4.05
CA HIS A 42 -7.60 -15.36 4.90
C HIS A 42 -7.78 -15.02 6.38
N TYR A 43 -7.82 -16.07 7.22
CA TYR A 43 -7.98 -15.99 8.68
C TYR A 43 -9.16 -15.10 9.12
N LYS A 44 -8.86 -13.91 9.65
CA LYS A 44 -9.85 -12.94 10.13
C LYS A 44 -9.86 -11.66 9.29
N GLY A 45 -9.19 -11.61 8.14
CA GLY A 45 -9.02 -10.38 7.39
C GLY A 45 -7.57 -9.92 7.31
N TYR A 46 -7.27 -9.19 6.24
CA TYR A 46 -6.01 -8.50 6.06
C TYR A 46 -6.13 -7.07 6.59
N ALA A 47 -5.21 -6.66 7.47
CA ALA A 47 -5.21 -5.34 8.11
C ALA A 47 -3.90 -4.60 7.82
N TRP A 48 -3.98 -3.28 7.65
CA TRP A 48 -2.84 -2.44 7.32
C TRP A 48 -2.94 -1.05 7.96
N ASP A 49 -1.84 -0.32 7.94
CA ASP A 49 -1.66 0.90 8.72
C ASP A 49 -2.10 2.16 7.98
N GLY A 50 -2.35 2.08 6.68
CA GLY A 50 -2.67 3.23 5.84
C GLY A 50 -1.40 4.02 5.47
N CYS A 51 -1.55 5.26 5.01
CA CYS A 51 -0.40 6.10 4.69
C CYS A 51 0.31 6.60 5.97
N SER A 52 1.52 6.10 6.21
CA SER A 52 2.44 6.51 7.29
C SER A 52 3.37 7.67 6.87
N PRO A 53 3.89 8.50 7.80
CA PRO A 53 3.89 8.35 9.26
C PRO A 53 2.77 9.12 9.98
N LYS A 54 2.19 8.48 10.99
CA LYS A 54 1.34 9.16 11.98
C LYS A 54 2.24 9.73 13.06
N VAL A 55 2.38 11.06 13.11
CA VAL A 55 3.06 11.69 14.24
C VAL A 55 2.07 11.72 15.41
N LYS A 56 2.29 10.88 16.43
CA LYS A 56 1.53 10.94 17.67
C LYS A 56 2.08 12.09 18.53
N ILE A 57 1.31 13.16 18.70
CA ILE A 57 1.58 14.22 19.68
C ILE A 57 0.54 14.11 20.79
N LYS A 58 0.93 13.58 21.97
CA LYS A 58 0.00 13.24 23.07
C LYS A 58 -1.10 12.27 22.59
N ASP A 59 -2.38 12.64 22.71
CA ASP A 59 -3.52 11.85 22.24
C ASP A 59 -3.94 12.19 20.79
N LEU A 60 -3.24 13.14 20.15
CA LEU A 60 -3.50 13.57 18.78
C LEU A 60 -2.63 12.78 17.80
N TYR A 61 -3.26 12.04 16.89
CA TYR A 61 -2.60 11.55 15.70
C TYR A 61 -2.60 12.66 14.65
N LEU A 62 -1.46 13.35 14.49
CA LEU A 62 -1.22 14.20 13.32
C LEU A 62 -0.85 13.26 12.16
N GLY A 63 -1.90 12.80 11.50
CA GLY A 63 -1.84 11.98 10.31
C GLY A 63 -2.03 12.80 9.04
N ILE A 64 -1.49 12.22 7.98
CA ILE A 64 -1.70 12.49 6.56
C ILE A 64 -3.19 12.73 6.22
N MET A 65 -3.46 13.36 5.06
CA MET A 65 -4.81 13.62 4.54
C MET A 65 -5.56 12.33 4.10
N GLU A 66 -5.64 11.33 4.98
CA GLU A 66 -6.38 10.08 4.79
C GLU A 66 -7.90 10.31 4.80
N GLY A 67 -8.38 11.50 5.17
CA GLY A 67 -9.82 11.80 5.25
C GLY A 67 -10.48 12.25 3.95
N VAL A 68 -9.72 12.49 2.86
CA VAL A 68 -10.32 12.94 1.60
C VAL A 68 -10.90 11.73 0.87
N LEU A 69 -12.23 11.67 0.77
CA LEU A 69 -12.91 10.58 0.09
C LEU A 69 -12.75 10.66 -1.43
N ASN A 70 -12.65 9.48 -2.04
CA ASN A 70 -12.90 9.25 -3.45
C ASN A 70 -14.40 8.99 -3.61
N PHE A 71 -15.09 9.81 -4.39
CA PHE A 71 -16.54 9.71 -4.58
C PHE A 71 -16.96 8.41 -5.26
N ASP A 72 -16.13 7.84 -6.13
CA ASP A 72 -16.47 6.64 -6.89
C ASP A 72 -16.42 5.39 -6.02
N THR A 73 -15.50 5.37 -5.05
CA THR A 73 -15.23 4.18 -4.22
C THR A 73 -15.80 4.29 -2.81
N GLY A 74 -16.12 5.50 -2.35
CA GLY A 74 -16.52 5.78 -0.97
C GLY A 74 -15.40 5.65 0.07
N TYR A 75 -14.21 5.25 -0.35
CA TYR A 75 -13.03 5.16 0.51
C TYR A 75 -12.15 6.41 0.40
N SER A 76 -11.17 6.53 1.30
CA SER A 76 -10.13 7.55 1.15
C SER A 76 -9.43 7.46 -0.21
N LYS A 77 -9.04 8.60 -0.78
CA LYS A 77 -8.18 8.70 -1.97
C LYS A 77 -6.82 7.99 -1.78
N THR A 78 -6.40 7.74 -0.55
CA THR A 78 -5.16 7.01 -0.23
C THR A 78 -5.40 5.53 0.09
N TYR A 79 -6.65 5.06 0.12
CA TYR A 79 -7.01 3.72 0.59
C TYR A 79 -6.34 2.62 -0.24
N TYR A 80 -6.58 2.57 -1.55
CA TYR A 80 -5.99 1.53 -2.40
C TYR A 80 -4.48 1.70 -2.57
N ALA A 81 -4.00 2.95 -2.60
CA ALA A 81 -2.58 3.22 -2.70
C ALA A 81 -1.83 2.66 -1.49
N SER A 82 -2.29 2.98 -0.27
CA SER A 82 -1.71 2.46 0.96
C SER A 82 -1.84 0.95 1.07
N LEU A 83 -2.98 0.38 0.71
CA LEU A 83 -3.20 -1.08 0.75
C LEU A 83 -2.18 -1.84 -0.09
N VAL A 84 -1.99 -1.44 -1.35
CA VAL A 84 -1.05 -2.10 -2.27
C VAL A 84 0.41 -1.82 -1.88
N HIS A 85 0.71 -0.61 -1.39
CA HIS A 85 2.06 -0.28 -0.95
C HIS A 85 2.46 -1.03 0.31
N ASP A 86 1.59 -1.06 1.33
CA ASP A 86 1.83 -1.72 2.61
C ASP A 86 2.04 -3.22 2.42
N VAL A 87 1.20 -3.91 1.65
CA VAL A 87 1.36 -5.37 1.43
C VAL A 87 2.69 -5.69 0.77
N LEU A 88 3.11 -4.91 -0.24
CA LEU A 88 4.38 -5.11 -0.91
C LEU A 88 5.59 -4.77 -0.01
N TYR A 89 5.42 -3.84 0.93
CA TYR A 89 6.44 -3.49 1.92
C TYR A 89 6.55 -4.53 3.05
N GLN A 90 5.42 -5.02 3.55
CA GLN A 90 5.37 -6.05 4.60
C GLN A 90 6.04 -7.34 4.15
N PHE A 91 5.87 -7.73 2.89
CA PHE A 91 6.50 -8.91 2.29
C PHE A 91 7.76 -8.57 1.49
N SER A 92 8.37 -7.42 1.72
CA SER A 92 9.53 -6.94 0.95
C SER A 92 10.72 -7.90 0.99
N GLN A 93 10.93 -8.61 2.09
CA GLN A 93 12.02 -9.59 2.25
C GLN A 93 11.91 -10.76 1.26
N GLU A 94 10.69 -11.17 0.94
CA GLU A 94 10.41 -12.24 -0.04
C GLU A 94 10.43 -11.70 -1.48
N LEU A 95 10.07 -10.43 -1.66
CA LEU A 95 9.90 -9.81 -2.98
C LEU A 95 11.15 -9.15 -3.55
N LYS A 96 12.07 -8.66 -2.69
CA LYS A 96 13.18 -7.78 -3.09
C LYS A 96 14.18 -8.40 -4.06
N SER A 97 14.18 -9.72 -4.21
CA SER A 97 15.02 -10.44 -5.17
C SER A 97 14.54 -10.28 -6.63
N PHE A 98 13.25 -9.99 -6.85
CA PHE A 98 12.66 -9.85 -8.18
C PHE A 98 11.77 -8.62 -8.37
N ILE A 99 11.46 -7.86 -7.32
CA ILE A 99 10.78 -6.56 -7.38
C ILE A 99 11.68 -5.48 -6.80
N ARG A 100 11.85 -4.37 -7.53
CA ARG A 100 12.62 -3.22 -7.02
C ARG A 100 11.70 -2.28 -6.26
N ARG A 101 12.14 -1.80 -5.10
CA ARG A 101 11.45 -0.77 -4.30
C ARG A 101 10.92 0.41 -5.13
N LYS A 102 11.73 0.90 -6.09
CA LYS A 102 11.34 2.03 -6.95
C LYS A 102 10.10 1.75 -7.81
N ASP A 103 9.89 0.48 -8.19
CA ASP A 103 8.75 0.08 -9.00
C ASP A 103 7.49 0.04 -8.10
N VAL A 104 7.62 -0.43 -6.85
CA VAL A 104 6.56 -0.35 -5.82
C VAL A 104 6.19 1.09 -5.49
N ASP A 105 7.18 1.96 -5.24
CA ASP A 105 6.93 3.38 -4.96
C ASP A 105 6.24 4.08 -6.14
N ARG A 106 6.58 3.69 -7.38
CA ARG A 106 5.97 4.25 -8.58
C ARG A 106 4.53 3.77 -8.76
N GLU A 107 4.26 2.51 -8.43
CA GLU A 107 2.90 1.95 -8.42
C GLU A 107 2.02 2.73 -7.43
N PHE A 108 2.53 2.96 -6.22
CA PHE A 108 1.87 3.79 -5.20
C PHE A 108 1.52 5.18 -5.73
N TYR A 109 2.48 5.88 -6.35
CA TYR A 109 2.23 7.19 -6.96
C TYR A 109 1.18 7.15 -8.07
N THR A 110 1.19 6.09 -8.89
CA THR A 110 0.23 5.90 -9.98
C THR A 110 -1.19 5.76 -9.43
N ILE A 111 -1.38 4.99 -8.36
CA ILE A 111 -2.69 4.85 -7.71
C ILE A 111 -3.16 6.18 -7.12
N LEU A 112 -2.28 6.91 -6.42
CA LEU A 112 -2.62 8.24 -5.88
C LEU A 112 -3.02 9.24 -6.97
N LYS A 113 -2.37 9.18 -8.14
CA LYS A 113 -2.71 10.01 -9.29
C LYS A 113 -4.04 9.61 -9.93
N ARG A 114 -4.32 8.30 -10.02
CA ARG A 114 -5.61 7.77 -10.50
C ARG A 114 -6.76 8.26 -9.63
N ASP A 115 -6.57 8.28 -8.32
CA ASP A 115 -7.60 8.67 -7.34
C ASP A 115 -7.63 10.19 -7.08
N ASP A 116 -6.96 10.98 -7.93
CA ASP A 116 -6.90 12.45 -7.87
C ASP A 116 -6.47 13.00 -6.49
N PHE A 117 -5.48 12.37 -5.87
CA PHE A 117 -4.93 12.84 -4.61
C PHE A 117 -3.96 14.01 -4.86
N ARG A 118 -4.34 15.22 -4.41
CA ARG A 118 -3.59 16.47 -4.68
C ARG A 118 -2.14 16.44 -4.22
N PHE A 119 -1.84 15.71 -3.14
CA PHE A 119 -0.49 15.61 -2.57
C PHE A 119 0.27 14.37 -3.05
N ALA A 120 -0.19 13.69 -4.11
CA ALA A 120 0.42 12.45 -4.61
C ALA A 120 1.94 12.56 -4.77
N PHE A 121 2.43 13.67 -5.32
CA PHE A 121 3.87 13.86 -5.55
C PHE A 121 4.65 13.99 -4.24
N LEU A 122 4.13 14.73 -3.25
CA LEU A 122 4.78 14.87 -1.95
C LEU A 122 4.92 13.51 -1.24
N TYR A 123 3.90 12.67 -1.35
CA TYR A 123 3.86 11.35 -0.72
C TYR A 123 4.80 10.39 -1.42
N TYR A 124 4.81 10.43 -2.75
CA TYR A 124 5.78 9.72 -3.54
C TYR A 124 7.22 10.10 -3.14
N LEU A 125 7.54 11.39 -3.03
CA LEU A 125 8.86 11.82 -2.58
C LEU A 125 9.20 11.30 -1.17
N ALA A 126 8.24 11.33 -0.25
CA ALA A 126 8.45 10.80 1.11
C ALA A 126 8.82 9.31 1.09
N VAL A 127 8.07 8.46 0.36
CA VAL A 127 8.39 7.02 0.27
C VAL A 127 9.69 6.78 -0.49
N ARG A 128 10.02 7.60 -1.50
CA ARG A 128 11.31 7.53 -2.19
C ARG A 128 12.49 7.82 -1.27
N LEU A 129 12.38 8.83 -0.39
CA LEU A 129 13.44 9.28 0.50
C LEU A 129 13.59 8.40 1.76
N PHE A 130 12.49 7.94 2.35
CA PHE A 130 12.51 7.26 3.66
C PHE A 130 12.13 5.78 3.60
N GLY A 131 11.47 5.32 2.54
CA GLY A 131 10.97 3.95 2.44
C GLY A 131 12.05 2.86 2.39
N TRP A 132 13.31 3.20 2.14
CA TRP A 132 14.42 2.23 2.18
C TRP A 132 14.64 1.65 3.59
N ILE A 133 14.32 2.41 4.64
CA ILE A 133 14.45 1.96 6.03
C ILE A 133 13.57 0.74 6.28
N PHE A 134 12.36 0.72 5.70
CA PHE A 134 11.40 -0.37 5.85
C PHE A 134 11.59 -1.48 4.81
N TRP A 135 12.01 -1.13 3.59
CA TRP A 135 12.17 -2.10 2.50
C TRP A 135 13.34 -3.08 2.70
N TYR A 136 14.38 -2.65 3.42
CA TYR A 136 15.58 -3.45 3.65
C TYR A 136 15.71 -3.99 5.08
N ALA A 137 14.86 -3.51 6.00
CA ALA A 137 14.74 -4.07 7.35
C ALA A 137 14.13 -5.47 7.30
#